data_AF-A0A851NIM5-F1
#
_entry.id   AF-A0A851NIM5-F1
#
_cell.length_a   1.000
_cell.length_b   1.000
_cell.length_c   1.000
_cell.angle_alpha   90.00
_cell.angle_beta   90.00
_cell.angle_gamma   90.00
#
_symmetry.space_group_name_H-M   'P 1'
#
loop_
_entity.id
_entity.type
_entity.pdbx_description
1 polymer ?
#
loop_
_entity_poly.entity_id
_entity_poly.type
_entity_poly.pdbx_seq_one_letter_code
_entity_poly.pdbx_strand_id
1 'polypeptide(L)' 'MAASPGRPFCCPDCGRRYRHRGSLANHQHTHRPGLFSCPSCPKTFPNLMALRNHARLHRRRPPPRR' A
#
# COMPACT_ATOMS: atom_id res chain seq x y z
N MET A 1 -9.21 -11.62 -26.17
CA MET A 1 -8.90 -11.04 -24.84
C MET A 1 -8.24 -9.68 -25.06
N ALA A 2 -9.03 -8.60 -25.03
CA ALA A 2 -8.56 -7.27 -25.43
C ALA A 2 -7.88 -6.54 -24.26
N ALA A 3 -6.54 -6.57 -24.23
CA ALA A 3 -5.77 -5.64 -23.42
C ALA A 3 -5.96 -4.23 -24.01
N SER A 4 -6.72 -3.36 -23.35
CA SER A 4 -6.93 -1.98 -23.78
C SER A 4 -5.57 -1.27 -23.98
N PRO A 5 -5.18 -0.90 -25.22
CA PRO A 5 -3.81 -0.48 -25.55
C PRO A 5 -3.44 0.93 -25.05
N GLY A 6 -4.34 1.62 -24.35
CA GLY A 6 -4.12 2.99 -23.89
C GLY A 6 -3.53 3.13 -22.49
N ARG A 7 -3.50 2.07 -21.66
CA ARG A 7 -3.14 2.17 -20.23
C ARG A 7 -2.41 0.91 -19.74
N PRO A 8 -1.11 0.75 -20.10
CA PRO A 8 -0.32 -0.41 -19.69
C PRO A 8 0.15 -0.33 -18.22
N PHE A 9 0.14 0.85 -17.61
CA PHE A 9 0.66 1.07 -16.27
C PHE A 9 -0.43 0.86 -15.23
N CYS A 10 -0.41 -0.26 -14.51
CA CYS A 10 -1.39 -0.59 -13.47
C CYS A 10 -0.80 -0.38 -12.07
N CYS A 11 -1.58 0.17 -11.15
CA CYS A 11 -1.22 0.24 -9.74
C CYS A 11 -1.45 -1.14 -9.09
N PRO A 12 -0.42 -1.78 -8.51
CA PRO A 12 -0.57 -3.09 -7.89
C PRO A 12 -1.40 -3.04 -6.59
N ASP A 13 -1.57 -1.86 -6.00
CA ASP A 13 -2.23 -1.67 -4.70
C ASP A 13 -3.75 -1.48 -4.82
N CYS A 14 -4.24 -0.85 -5.90
CA CYS A 14 -5.67 -0.63 -6.13
C CYS A 14 -6.18 -1.01 -7.53
N GLY A 15 -5.32 -1.50 -8.42
CA GLY A 15 -5.70 -1.89 -9.79
C GLY A 15 -6.00 -0.73 -10.74
N ARG A 16 -5.73 0.53 -10.36
CA ARG A 16 -5.94 1.69 -11.26
C ARG A 16 -4.96 1.70 -12.43
N ARG A 17 -5.46 1.98 -13.63
CA ARG A 17 -4.69 1.94 -14.90
C ARG A 17 -4.42 3.34 -15.44
N TYR A 18 -3.16 3.59 -15.80
CA TYR A 18 -2.62 4.86 -16.26
C TYR A 18 -1.99 4.73 -17.64
N ARG A 19 -2.05 5.81 -18.43
CA ARG A 19 -1.46 5.89 -19.77
C ARG A 19 0.05 6.10 -19.75
N HIS A 20 0.58 6.73 -18.70
CA HIS A 20 1.99 7.07 -18.56
C HIS A 20 2.58 6.55 -17.25
N ARG A 21 3.86 6.17 -17.29
CA ARG A 21 4.62 5.70 -16.12
C ARG A 21 4.72 6.79 -15.03
N GLY A 22 4.87 8.06 -15.43
CA GLY A 22 4.92 9.19 -14.48
C GLY A 22 3.61 9.38 -13.71
N SER A 23 2.46 9.23 -14.37
CA SER A 23 1.15 9.30 -13.70
C SER A 23 0.96 8.16 -12.71
N LEU A 24 1.42 6.95 -13.05
CA LEU A 24 1.43 5.82 -12.11
C LEU A 24 2.36 6.11 -10.92
N ALA A 25 3.57 6.62 -11.14
CA ALA A 25 4.52 6.92 -10.06
C ALA A 25 3.98 7.99 -9.10
N ASN A 26 3.40 9.08 -9.63
CA ASN A 26 2.78 10.11 -8.79
C ASN A 26 1.57 9.56 -8.02
N HIS A 27 0.77 8.72 -8.67
CA HIS A 27 -0.32 8.02 -7.99
C HIS A 27 0.17 7.05 -6.91
N GLN A 28 1.28 6.34 -7.12
CA GLN A 28 1.89 5.51 -6.08
C GLN A 28 2.33 6.33 -4.85
N HIS A 29 2.64 7.62 -5.02
CA HIS A 29 2.87 8.51 -3.87
C HIS A 29 1.57 8.84 -3.13
N THR A 30 0.42 8.90 -3.82
CA THR A 30 -0.90 9.03 -3.16
C THR A 30 -1.32 7.77 -2.40
N HIS A 31 -0.80 6.59 -2.78
CA HIS A 31 -0.89 5.36 -1.97
C HIS A 31 -0.02 5.39 -0.71
N ARG A 32 0.90 6.36 -0.62
CA ARG A 32 1.63 6.66 0.61
C ARG A 32 1.04 7.90 1.30
N PRO A 33 -0.25 7.93 1.70
CA PRO A 33 -0.83 9.09 2.33
C PRO A 33 -0.43 9.12 3.81
N GLY A 34 0.86 9.18 4.15
CA GLY A 34 1.30 9.27 5.56
C GLY A 34 0.74 8.18 6.49
N LEU A 35 0.22 7.10 5.92
CA LEU A 35 -0.40 6.00 6.64
C LEU A 35 0.66 4.92 6.81
N PHE A 36 1.11 4.75 8.04
CA PHE A 36 2.01 3.69 8.47
C PHE A 36 1.26 2.36 8.45
N SER A 37 1.56 1.52 7.47
CA SER A 37 0.97 0.19 7.31
C SER A 37 1.60 -0.79 8.30
N CYS A 38 0.78 -1.62 8.94
CA CYS A 38 1.29 -2.70 9.76
C CYS A 38 1.81 -3.85 8.89
N PRO A 39 3.03 -4.40 9.15
CA PRO A 39 3.54 -5.55 8.41
C PRO A 39 2.80 -6.86 8.75
N SER A 40 2.09 -6.91 9.89
CA SER A 40 1.42 -8.10 10.39
C SER A 40 -0.08 -8.15 10.08
N CYS A 41 -0.66 -7.07 9.54
CA CYS A 41 -2.09 -7.03 9.19
C CYS A 41 -2.38 -5.89 8.19
N PRO A 42 -3.50 -5.92 7.46
CA PRO A 42 -3.84 -4.88 6.48
C PRO A 42 -4.29 -3.54 7.11
N LYS A 43 -4.01 -3.29 8.39
CA LYS A 43 -4.34 -2.03 9.05
C LYS A 43 -3.30 -0.94 8.76
N THR A 44 -3.79 0.26 8.51
CA THR A 44 -3.02 1.46 8.20
C THR A 44 -3.29 2.55 9.23
N PHE A 45 -2.26 3.32 9.60
CA PHE A 45 -2.33 4.29 10.71
C PHE A 45 -1.80 5.66 10.31
N PRO A 46 -2.46 6.78 10.66
CA PRO A 46 -2.09 8.13 10.19
C PRO A 46 -0.78 8.69 10.78
N ASN A 47 -0.18 8.00 11.75
CA ASN A 47 1.10 8.38 12.32
C ASN A 47 1.87 7.16 12.87
N LEU A 48 3.18 7.32 13.02
CA LEU A 48 4.09 6.25 13.48
C LEU A 48 3.77 5.84 14.92
N MET A 49 3.29 6.77 15.76
CA MET A 49 2.95 6.50 17.16
C MET A 49 1.77 5.52 17.28
N ALA A 50 0.72 5.73 16.48
CA ALA A 50 -0.44 4.85 16.39
C ALA A 50 -0.05 3.48 15.86
N LEU A 51 0.82 3.42 14.84
CA LEU A 51 1.39 2.15 14.38
C LEU A 51 2.19 1.45 15.49
N ARG A 52 3.08 2.15 16.21
CA ARG A 52 3.90 1.56 17.28
C ARG A 52 3.03 1.04 18.42
N ASN A 53 2.00 1.78 18.82
CA ASN A 53 1.04 1.32 19.82
C ASN A 53 0.31 0.05 19.35
N HIS A 54 -0.15 0.06 18.10
CA HIS A 54 -0.80 -1.10 17.50
C HIS A 54 0.13 -2.31 17.38
N ALA A 55 1.39 -2.12 17.00
CA ALA A 55 2.39 -3.17 16.87
C ALA A 55 2.71 -3.85 18.22
N ARG A 56 2.50 -3.17 19.37
CA ARG A 56 2.61 -3.80 20.69
C ARG A 56 1.54 -4.87 20.92
N LEU A 57 0.35 -4.72 20.34
CA LEU A 57 -0.69 -5.76 20.39
C LEU A 57 -0.28 -7.00 19.59
N HIS A 58 0.41 -6.81 18.47
CA HIS A 58 0.98 -7.91 17.69
C HIS A 58 2.14 -8.61 18.40
N ARG A 59 2.94 -7.94 19.24
CA ARG A 59 4.03 -8.61 20.00
C ARG A 59 3.54 -9.69 20.99
N ARG A 60 2.24 -9.74 21.31
CA ARG A 60 1.64 -10.86 22.06
C ARG A 60 1.40 -12.11 21.19
N ARG A 61 1.49 -12.00 19.86
CA ARG A 61 1.42 -13.12 18.90
C ARG A 61 2.51 -12.95 17.84
N PRO A 62 3.65 -13.65 17.93
CA PRO A 62 4.79 -13.45 17.04
C PRO A 62 4.36 -13.56 15.57
N PRO A 63 4.95 -12.77 14.66
CA PRO A 63 4.55 -12.81 13.25
C PRO A 63 4.95 -14.16 12.65
N PRO A 64 4.13 -14.77 11.77
CA PRO A 64 4.69 -15.71 10.82
C PRO A 64 5.66 -14.93 9.95
N ARG A 65 6.96 -15.23 10.13
CA ARG A 65 8.01 -14.88 9.18
C ARG A 65 7.57 -15.44 7.81
N ARG A 66 7.52 -14.59 6.80
CA ARG A 66 7.48 -15.04 5.40
C ARG A 66 8.51 -14.25 4.61
#